data_AF-A0A160LK00-F1
#
_entry.id   AF-A0A160LK00-F1
#
_cell.length_a   1.000
_cell.length_b   1.000
_cell.length_c   1.000
_cell.angle_alpha   90.00
_cell.angle_beta   90.00
_cell.angle_gamma   90.00
#
_symmetry.space_group_name_H-M   'P 1'
#
loop_
_entity.id
_entity.type
_entity.pdbx_description
1 polymer ?
#
loop_
_entity_poly.entity_id
_entity_poly.type
_entity_poly.pdbx_seq_one_letter_code
_entity_poly.pdbx_strand_id
1 'polypeptide(L)'
;MICIYRLRNKINEKNYIGQTTNFKRRMIRHKADSKHPEPIYKIHRAIKKYGIDNFEITVLEECTEEMLDEREIYWVSHFDSFNNGYNMTGGGNGFGIGEGSPSSRISTLTAKRIIKIKLETVAPYREVANYLNCTLGTFNNVGNNSWQYLNNQIDDFSDEVVEYFRNKYPIDSLNILVFDNRTLELLGEYESTNDIISAGIVEVRGKYDQTSISRAIATKLSFQNKIFIHKKDYSEEYLKEITSNNRQRQIDWIDVYAEDGQYIKRFSSRKEIRDELGLTASQISNGLYLPNQVVTKGFILITNVQHDEGETIEAKLEKLASFSHTSPEFAVIKNGAVLETLRNQQECAKKYNLHQSRISLILRNGKGTTGGYTFKYVDNEEE
;
A
#
# COMPACT_ATOMS: atom_id res chain seq x y z
N MET A 1 34.35 12.11 -15.05
CA MET A 1 33.71 11.95 -16.37
C MET A 1 32.84 10.71 -16.31
N ILE A 2 31.54 10.95 -16.50
CA ILE A 2 30.47 9.96 -16.55
C ILE A 2 30.24 9.66 -18.03
N CYS A 3 30.36 8.40 -18.46
CA CYS A 3 30.31 8.07 -19.89
C CYS A 3 30.03 6.59 -20.16
N ILE A 4 29.63 6.32 -21.40
CA ILE A 4 29.71 5.01 -22.06
C ILE A 4 31.02 4.90 -22.82
N TYR A 5 31.69 3.75 -22.72
CA TYR A 5 32.96 3.50 -23.38
C TYR A 5 33.01 2.13 -24.05
N ARG A 6 33.94 2.00 -24.99
CA ARG A 6 34.22 0.78 -25.74
C ARG A 6 35.66 0.31 -25.53
N LEU A 7 35.84 -0.99 -25.35
CA LEU A 7 37.12 -1.68 -25.49
C LEU A 7 37.02 -2.62 -26.70
N ARG A 8 37.68 -2.27 -27.81
CA ARG A 8 37.75 -3.11 -29.02
C ARG A 8 39.08 -3.83 -29.06
N ASN A 9 39.05 -5.16 -29.12
CA ASN A 9 40.26 -5.95 -29.26
C ASN A 9 40.77 -5.87 -30.72
N LYS A 10 41.97 -5.33 -30.93
CA LYS A 10 42.57 -5.10 -32.26
C LYS A 10 43.00 -6.39 -32.98
N ILE A 11 42.94 -7.55 -32.31
CA ILE A 11 43.37 -8.84 -32.86
C ILE A 11 42.17 -9.60 -33.44
N ASN A 12 41.00 -9.52 -32.78
CA ASN A 12 39.82 -10.29 -33.16
C ASN A 12 38.56 -9.45 -33.36
N GLU A 13 38.69 -8.13 -33.30
CA GLU A 13 37.64 -7.15 -33.58
C GLU A 13 36.43 -7.18 -32.63
N LYS A 14 36.47 -8.01 -31.58
CA LYS A 14 35.39 -8.12 -30.60
C LYS A 14 35.33 -6.91 -29.68
N ASN A 15 34.11 -6.52 -29.34
CA ASN A 15 33.83 -5.32 -28.55
C ASN A 15 33.40 -5.66 -27.12
N TYR A 16 33.73 -4.78 -26.18
CA TYR A 16 33.11 -4.66 -24.87
C TYR A 16 32.59 -3.24 -24.71
N ILE A 17 31.35 -3.10 -24.28
CA ILE A 17 30.72 -1.84 -23.94
C ILE A 17 30.55 -1.79 -22.43
N GLY A 18 30.92 -0.68 -21.81
CA GLY A 18 30.73 -0.47 -20.39
C GLY A 18 30.31 0.95 -20.08
N GLN A 19 29.63 1.11 -18.95
CA GLN A 19 29.30 2.42 -18.36
C GLN A 19 30.14 2.72 -17.11
N THR A 20 30.31 4.01 -16.79
CA THR A 20 30.96 4.42 -15.54
C THR A 20 30.71 5.88 -15.18
N THR A 21 30.66 6.18 -13.88
CA THR A 21 30.70 7.56 -13.36
C THR A 21 32.12 8.12 -13.18
N ASN A 22 33.14 7.26 -13.29
CA ASN A 22 34.55 7.65 -13.19
C ASN A 22 35.44 6.82 -14.13
N PHE A 23 35.60 7.32 -15.36
CA PHE A 23 36.34 6.66 -16.43
C PHE A 23 37.78 6.28 -16.07
N LYS A 24 38.55 7.22 -15.50
CA LYS A 24 39.96 6.96 -15.11
C LYS A 24 40.06 5.81 -14.11
N ARG A 25 39.22 5.82 -13.06
CA ARG A 25 39.17 4.75 -12.04
C ARG A 25 38.75 3.42 -12.65
N ARG A 26 37.79 3.42 -13.58
CA ARG A 26 37.30 2.20 -14.24
C ARG A 26 38.38 1.51 -15.09
N MET A 27 39.20 2.28 -15.80
CA MET A 27 40.30 1.73 -16.61
C MET A 27 41.39 1.08 -15.74
N ILE A 28 41.75 1.73 -14.62
CA ILE A 28 42.67 1.15 -13.63
C ILE A 28 42.12 -0.19 -13.11
N ARG A 29 40.82 -0.23 -12.78
CA ARG A 29 40.16 -1.44 -12.27
C ARG A 29 40.16 -2.57 -13.31
N HIS A 30 39.84 -2.31 -14.58
CA HIS A 30 39.92 -3.33 -15.63
C HIS A 30 41.31 -3.98 -15.72
N LYS A 31 42.36 -3.16 -15.63
CA LYS A 31 43.75 -3.65 -15.63
C LYS A 31 44.03 -4.49 -14.38
N ALA A 32 43.61 -4.03 -13.20
CA ALA A 32 43.80 -4.77 -11.94
C ALA A 32 43.05 -6.12 -11.93
N ASP A 33 41.76 -6.12 -12.24
CA ASP A 33 40.90 -7.31 -12.23
C ASP A 33 41.37 -8.38 -13.23
N SER A 34 41.95 -7.95 -14.37
CA SER A 34 42.54 -8.88 -15.34
C SER A 34 43.74 -9.67 -14.81
N LYS A 35 44.41 -9.18 -13.77
CA LYS A 35 45.54 -9.87 -13.13
C LYS A 35 45.10 -10.95 -12.15
N HIS A 36 43.80 -11.06 -11.83
CA HIS A 36 43.30 -12.10 -10.96
C HIS A 36 43.68 -13.49 -11.54
N PRO A 37 44.04 -14.49 -10.70
CA PRO A 37 44.34 -15.84 -11.17
C PRO A 37 43.21 -16.41 -12.03
N GLU A 38 41.96 -16.16 -11.63
CA GLU A 38 40.75 -16.60 -12.33
C GLU A 38 39.77 -15.43 -12.53
N PRO A 39 39.85 -14.68 -13.64
CA PRO A 39 38.93 -13.59 -13.89
C PRO A 39 37.52 -14.09 -14.29
N ILE A 40 36.51 -13.60 -13.58
CA ILE A 40 35.11 -14.02 -13.76
C ILE A 40 34.52 -13.50 -15.09
N TYR A 41 34.85 -12.28 -15.49
CA TYR A 41 34.26 -11.65 -16.67
C TYR A 41 35.03 -11.96 -17.97
N LYS A 42 34.30 -12.14 -19.08
CA LYS A 42 34.86 -12.39 -20.43
C LYS A 42 35.90 -11.33 -20.81
N ILE A 43 35.61 -10.05 -20.57
CA ILE A 43 36.52 -8.95 -20.88
C ILE A 43 37.83 -9.03 -20.09
N HIS A 44 37.80 -9.40 -18.81
CA HIS A 44 39.01 -9.53 -18.00
C HIS A 44 39.86 -10.72 -18.42
N ARG A 45 39.24 -11.85 -18.77
CA ARG A 45 39.94 -12.99 -19.40
C ARG A 45 40.59 -12.60 -20.72
N ALA A 46 39.91 -11.81 -21.53
CA ALA A 46 40.44 -11.33 -22.80
C ALA A 46 41.62 -10.36 -22.60
N ILE A 47 41.53 -9.41 -21.66
CA ILE A 47 42.64 -8.53 -21.29
C ILE A 47 43.82 -9.35 -20.76
N LYS A 48 43.59 -10.36 -19.92
CA LYS A 48 44.65 -11.26 -19.42
C LYS A 48 45.33 -12.03 -20.56
N LYS A 49 44.55 -12.51 -21.53
CA LYS A 49 45.04 -13.32 -22.65
C LYS A 49 45.81 -12.49 -23.69
N TYR A 50 45.30 -11.31 -24.03
CA TYR A 50 45.81 -10.53 -25.16
C TYR A 50 46.60 -9.28 -24.75
N GLY A 51 46.55 -8.89 -23.47
CA GLY A 51 47.16 -7.65 -22.98
C GLY A 51 46.28 -6.43 -23.24
N ILE A 52 46.28 -5.46 -22.31
CA ILE A 52 45.44 -4.25 -22.41
C ILE A 52 45.85 -3.34 -23.58
N ASP A 53 47.11 -3.37 -23.98
CA ASP A 53 47.64 -2.53 -25.08
C ASP A 53 47.10 -2.94 -26.47
N ASN A 54 46.61 -4.18 -26.57
CA ASN A 54 45.89 -4.70 -27.74
C ASN A 54 44.40 -4.35 -27.74
N PHE A 55 43.93 -3.53 -26.81
CA PHE A 55 42.58 -2.96 -26.83
C PHE A 55 42.63 -1.49 -27.22
N GLU A 56 41.82 -1.11 -28.19
CA GLU A 56 41.47 0.28 -28.47
C GLU A 56 40.40 0.72 -27.46
N ILE A 57 40.66 1.82 -26.75
CA ILE A 57 39.77 2.39 -25.75
C ILE A 57 39.17 3.67 -26.30
N THR A 58 37.84 3.72 -26.42
CA THR A 58 37.12 4.87 -26.97
C THR A 58 35.99 5.27 -26.04
N VAL A 59 35.86 6.57 -25.75
CA VAL A 59 34.64 7.12 -25.14
C VAL A 59 33.61 7.26 -26.24
N LEU A 60 32.47 6.57 -26.11
CA LEU A 60 31.41 6.59 -27.12
C LEU A 60 30.47 7.76 -26.90
N GLU A 61 30.17 8.05 -25.63
CA GLU A 61 29.17 9.04 -25.25
C GLU A 61 29.38 9.52 -23.81
N GLU A 62 29.32 10.83 -23.58
CA GLU A 62 29.20 11.42 -22.25
C GLU A 62 27.72 11.69 -21.95
N CYS A 63 27.23 11.22 -20.80
CA CYS A 63 25.82 11.33 -20.42
C CYS A 63 25.69 11.54 -18.90
N THR A 64 24.47 11.85 -18.44
CA THR A 64 24.19 11.90 -16.99
C THR A 64 24.12 10.50 -16.40
N GLU A 65 24.17 10.40 -15.06
CA GLU A 65 24.15 9.11 -14.37
C GLU A 65 22.84 8.35 -14.58
N GLU A 66 21.72 9.08 -14.64
CA GLU A 66 20.37 8.54 -14.85
C GLU A 66 20.20 7.89 -16.22
N MET A 67 21.02 8.28 -17.20
CA MET A 67 20.95 7.77 -18.58
C MET A 67 21.87 6.57 -18.82
N LEU A 68 22.78 6.23 -17.89
CA LEU A 68 23.84 5.25 -18.15
C LEU A 68 23.29 3.90 -18.61
N ASP A 69 22.30 3.35 -17.90
CA ASP A 69 21.75 2.03 -18.20
C ASP A 69 21.11 1.99 -19.60
N GLU A 70 20.31 3.01 -19.95
CA GLU A 70 19.67 3.12 -21.27
C GLU A 70 20.72 3.20 -22.40
N ARG A 71 21.75 4.04 -22.21
CA ARG A 71 22.79 4.25 -23.21
C ARG A 71 23.71 3.05 -23.34
N GLU A 72 24.03 2.35 -22.26
CA GLU A 72 24.80 1.10 -22.33
C GLU A 72 24.06 0.03 -23.13
N ILE A 73 22.76 -0.14 -22.91
CA ILE A 73 21.92 -1.08 -23.67
C ILE A 73 21.96 -0.75 -25.17
N TYR A 74 21.76 0.53 -25.51
CA TYR A 74 21.83 0.99 -26.91
C TYR A 74 23.15 0.60 -27.57
N TRP A 75 24.28 0.91 -26.93
CA TRP A 75 25.61 0.65 -27.49
C TRP A 75 25.98 -0.84 -27.51
N VAL A 76 25.55 -1.63 -26.52
CA VAL A 76 25.73 -3.11 -26.54
C VAL A 76 25.02 -3.71 -27.74
N SER A 77 23.78 -3.29 -28.02
CA SER A 77 23.02 -3.73 -29.18
C SER A 77 23.66 -3.26 -30.49
N HIS A 78 24.05 -1.98 -30.57
CA HIS A 78 24.67 -1.39 -31.76
C HIS A 78 25.95 -2.12 -32.20
N PHE A 79 26.78 -2.55 -31.24
CA PHE A 79 28.04 -3.26 -31.52
C PHE A 79 27.93 -4.78 -31.42
N ASP A 80 26.73 -5.33 -31.20
CA ASP A 80 26.46 -6.75 -30.94
C ASP A 80 27.45 -7.39 -29.95
N SER A 81 27.79 -6.64 -28.90
CA SER A 81 28.89 -7.00 -27.99
C SER A 81 28.50 -8.10 -27.00
N PHE A 82 27.21 -8.46 -26.93
CA PHE A 82 26.69 -9.57 -26.12
C PHE A 82 26.88 -10.93 -26.83
N ASN A 83 26.41 -11.07 -28.07
CA ASN A 83 26.52 -12.32 -28.83
C ASN A 83 27.93 -12.48 -29.40
N ASN A 84 28.46 -11.41 -30.02
CA ASN A 84 29.71 -11.40 -30.76
C ASN A 84 30.82 -10.57 -30.08
N GLY A 85 30.70 -10.33 -28.77
CA GLY A 85 31.69 -9.59 -28.01
C GLY A 85 32.02 -10.17 -26.63
N TYR A 86 32.44 -9.28 -25.73
CA TYR A 86 32.85 -9.60 -24.37
C TYR A 86 31.82 -9.19 -23.31
N ASN A 87 30.70 -8.55 -23.68
CA ASN A 87 29.61 -8.37 -22.74
C ASN A 87 29.01 -9.73 -22.38
N MET A 88 28.62 -9.88 -21.13
CA MET A 88 27.98 -11.11 -20.62
C MET A 88 26.48 -10.93 -20.44
N THR A 89 25.97 -9.73 -20.71
CA THR A 89 24.58 -9.31 -20.60
C THR A 89 24.30 -8.27 -21.70
N GLY A 90 23.03 -7.96 -21.96
CA GLY A 90 22.63 -6.93 -22.95
C GLY A 90 22.88 -5.47 -22.54
N GLY A 91 23.61 -5.22 -21.44
CA GLY A 91 23.73 -3.90 -20.78
C GLY A 91 22.76 -3.71 -19.62
N GLY A 92 22.86 -2.57 -18.92
CA GLY A 92 21.86 -2.06 -17.97
C GLY A 92 21.64 -2.92 -16.72
N ASN A 93 22.70 -3.48 -16.13
CA ASN A 93 22.61 -4.39 -14.99
C ASN A 93 21.73 -5.64 -15.22
N GLY A 94 21.93 -6.33 -16.35
CA GLY A 94 22.12 -7.79 -16.30
C GLY A 94 20.95 -8.73 -16.52
N PHE A 95 19.75 -8.25 -16.85
CA PHE A 95 18.64 -9.10 -17.28
C PHE A 95 18.05 -8.51 -18.55
N GLY A 96 17.73 -9.32 -19.57
CA GLY A 96 17.20 -8.82 -20.84
C GLY A 96 16.01 -7.88 -20.62
N ILE A 97 15.77 -6.95 -21.56
CA ILE A 97 14.63 -6.03 -21.48
C ILE A 97 13.44 -6.57 -22.27
N GLY A 98 12.24 -6.11 -21.91
CA GLY A 98 11.01 -6.49 -22.61
C GLY A 98 10.79 -8.00 -22.62
N GLU A 99 10.45 -8.57 -23.78
CA GLU A 99 10.24 -10.00 -23.99
C GLU A 99 11.49 -10.85 -23.71
N GLY A 100 12.69 -10.26 -23.86
CA GLY A 100 13.96 -10.93 -23.59
C GLY A 100 14.31 -11.02 -22.10
N SER A 101 13.51 -10.42 -21.21
CA SER A 101 13.70 -10.57 -19.76
C SER A 101 13.28 -11.97 -19.29
N PRO A 102 14.11 -12.70 -18.53
CA PRO A 102 13.70 -13.95 -17.87
C PRO A 102 12.50 -13.76 -16.92
N SER A 103 12.31 -12.55 -16.41
CA SER A 103 11.18 -12.18 -15.55
C SER A 103 9.97 -11.67 -16.33
N SER A 104 10.08 -11.46 -17.64
CA SER A 104 8.92 -11.08 -18.44
C SER A 104 7.92 -12.23 -18.50
N ARG A 105 6.65 -11.86 -18.40
CA ARG A 105 5.50 -12.76 -18.47
C ARG A 105 4.49 -12.30 -19.53
N ILE A 106 4.85 -11.27 -20.30
CA ILE A 106 3.99 -10.66 -21.32
C ILE A 106 4.79 -10.38 -22.59
N SER A 107 4.10 -10.35 -23.72
CA SER A 107 4.68 -9.91 -24.98
C SER A 107 4.72 -8.39 -25.09
N THR A 108 5.52 -7.91 -26.04
CA THR A 108 5.61 -6.54 -26.53
C THR A 108 4.25 -6.07 -27.04
N LEU A 109 3.51 -6.93 -27.74
CA LEU A 109 2.14 -6.63 -28.17
C LEU A 109 1.23 -6.36 -26.96
N THR A 110 1.26 -7.23 -25.96
CA THR A 110 0.51 -7.03 -24.71
C THR A 110 0.94 -5.76 -24.00
N ALA A 111 2.25 -5.47 -23.96
CA ALA A 111 2.76 -4.24 -23.35
C ALA A 111 2.26 -2.97 -24.09
N LYS A 112 2.27 -2.97 -25.44
CA LYS A 112 1.71 -1.88 -26.25
C LYS A 112 0.21 -1.69 -26.04
N ARG A 113 -0.57 -2.79 -26.00
CA ARG A 113 -2.01 -2.77 -25.66
C ARG A 113 -2.25 -2.12 -24.30
N ILE A 114 -1.49 -2.51 -23.27
CA ILE A 114 -1.60 -1.94 -21.93
C ILE A 114 -1.35 -0.43 -21.95
N ILE A 115 -0.28 0.02 -22.61
CA ILE A 115 0.07 1.45 -22.66
C ILE A 115 -1.04 2.24 -23.36
N LYS A 116 -1.51 1.78 -24.53
CA LYS A 116 -2.56 2.46 -25.30
C LYS A 116 -3.89 2.50 -24.54
N ILE A 117 -4.29 1.39 -23.91
CA ILE A 117 -5.52 1.34 -23.09
C ILE A 117 -5.43 2.28 -21.88
N LYS A 118 -4.26 2.41 -21.24
CA LYS A 118 -4.06 3.37 -20.14
C LYS A 118 -4.17 4.82 -20.57
N LEU A 119 -3.78 5.14 -21.80
CA LEU A 119 -3.75 6.51 -22.33
C LEU A 119 -5.11 6.95 -22.89
N GLU A 120 -5.87 6.02 -23.47
CA GLU A 120 -7.05 6.37 -24.28
C GLU A 120 -8.37 5.92 -23.67
N THR A 121 -8.34 5.26 -22.52
CA THR A 121 -9.53 4.67 -21.90
C THR A 121 -9.47 4.81 -20.39
N VAL A 122 -10.62 4.58 -19.77
CA VAL A 122 -10.78 4.58 -18.31
C VAL A 122 -11.19 3.19 -17.80
N ALA A 123 -10.81 2.15 -18.56
CA ALA A 123 -11.13 0.77 -18.26
C ALA A 123 -10.57 0.34 -16.89
N PRO A 124 -11.33 -0.42 -16.08
CA PRO A 124 -10.82 -0.94 -14.81
C PRO A 124 -9.57 -1.81 -15.03
N TYR A 125 -8.42 -1.41 -14.48
CA TYR A 125 -7.14 -2.07 -14.75
C TYR A 125 -7.14 -3.57 -14.46
N ARG A 126 -7.90 -4.01 -13.45
CA ARG A 126 -8.04 -5.43 -13.13
C ARG A 126 -8.78 -6.21 -14.23
N GLU A 127 -9.81 -5.62 -14.82
CA GLU A 127 -10.53 -6.23 -15.94
C GLU A 127 -9.63 -6.33 -17.17
N VAL A 128 -8.92 -5.24 -17.51
CA VAL A 128 -7.98 -5.23 -18.63
C VAL A 128 -6.85 -6.24 -18.41
N ALA A 129 -6.27 -6.29 -17.21
CA ALA A 129 -5.22 -7.23 -16.87
C ALA A 129 -5.68 -8.68 -17.03
N ASN A 130 -6.88 -9.02 -16.55
CA ASN A 130 -7.50 -10.33 -16.73
C ASN A 130 -7.72 -10.66 -18.20
N TYR A 131 -8.27 -9.71 -18.98
CA TYR A 131 -8.51 -9.89 -20.41
C TYR A 131 -7.21 -10.16 -21.18
N LEU A 132 -6.13 -9.46 -20.82
CA LEU A 132 -4.81 -9.61 -21.43
C LEU A 132 -3.98 -10.76 -20.82
N ASN A 133 -4.56 -11.58 -19.94
CA ASN A 133 -3.90 -12.69 -19.26
C ASN A 133 -2.60 -12.29 -18.54
N CYS A 134 -2.61 -11.14 -17.85
CA CYS A 134 -1.49 -10.68 -17.05
C CYS A 134 -1.91 -10.30 -15.63
N THR A 135 -0.97 -10.29 -14.68
CA THR A 135 -1.29 -9.86 -13.31
C THR A 135 -1.51 -8.35 -13.26
N LEU A 136 -2.33 -7.88 -12.30
CA LEU A 136 -2.52 -6.45 -12.07
C LEU A 136 -1.20 -5.73 -11.75
N GLY A 137 -0.28 -6.39 -11.03
CA GLY A 137 1.05 -5.85 -10.76
C GLY A 137 1.87 -5.67 -12.04
N THR A 138 1.86 -6.67 -12.94
CA THR A 138 2.47 -6.56 -14.27
C THR A 138 1.86 -5.41 -15.05
N PHE A 139 0.53 -5.34 -15.12
CA PHE A 139 -0.20 -4.28 -15.81
C PHE A 139 0.21 -2.88 -15.31
N ASN A 140 0.24 -2.67 -13.99
CA ASN A 140 0.60 -1.38 -13.41
C ASN A 140 2.04 -0.96 -13.72
N ASN A 141 2.98 -1.91 -13.77
CA ASN A 141 4.38 -1.60 -14.04
C ASN A 141 4.67 -1.27 -15.51
N VAL A 142 3.90 -1.80 -16.46
CA VAL A 142 4.10 -1.53 -17.90
C VAL A 142 3.89 -0.05 -18.23
N GLY A 143 4.86 0.56 -18.92
CA GLY A 143 4.91 1.99 -19.23
C GLY A 143 5.42 2.86 -18.08
N ASN A 144 5.43 2.35 -16.85
CA ASN A 144 5.86 3.09 -15.65
C ASN A 144 7.25 2.69 -15.18
N ASN A 145 7.48 1.40 -14.90
CA ASN A 145 8.71 0.83 -14.35
C ASN A 145 9.31 -0.25 -15.27
N SER A 146 8.49 -0.84 -16.12
CA SER A 146 8.90 -1.82 -17.13
C SER A 146 8.36 -1.37 -18.48
N TRP A 147 9.04 -1.74 -19.56
CA TRP A 147 8.61 -1.40 -20.93
C TRP A 147 8.44 0.12 -21.20
N GLN A 148 9.10 0.98 -20.41
CA GLN A 148 9.01 2.45 -20.54
C GLN A 148 9.38 2.95 -21.95
N TYR A 149 10.36 2.30 -22.58
CA TYR A 149 10.82 2.65 -23.94
C TYR A 149 9.71 2.57 -24.99
N LEU A 150 8.65 1.80 -24.74
CA LEU A 150 7.51 1.70 -25.66
C LEU A 150 6.65 2.96 -25.65
N ASN A 151 6.62 3.76 -24.57
CA ASN A 151 5.77 4.96 -24.49
C ASN A 151 6.01 5.92 -25.67
N ASN A 152 7.25 6.03 -26.13
CA ASN A 152 7.64 6.88 -27.27
C ASN A 152 7.44 6.20 -28.63
N GLN A 153 6.83 5.01 -28.67
CA GLN A 153 6.66 4.16 -29.86
C GLN A 153 5.20 3.70 -30.04
N ILE A 154 4.25 4.31 -29.34
CA ILE A 154 2.84 3.87 -29.33
C ILE A 154 1.90 4.73 -30.18
N ASP A 155 2.36 5.86 -30.72
CA ASP A 155 1.48 6.83 -31.40
C ASP A 155 0.73 6.20 -32.58
N ASP A 156 1.45 5.47 -33.44
CA ASP A 156 0.88 4.78 -34.61
C ASP A 156 0.35 3.37 -34.31
N PHE A 157 0.31 2.95 -33.04
CA PHE A 157 -0.13 1.60 -32.68
C PHE A 157 -1.67 1.51 -32.61
N SER A 158 -2.26 0.79 -33.55
CA SER A 158 -3.69 0.42 -33.55
C SER A 158 -3.87 -1.08 -33.34
N ASP A 159 -4.85 -1.47 -32.53
CA ASP A 159 -5.15 -2.87 -32.24
C ASP A 159 -6.62 -3.05 -31.85
N GLU A 160 -7.23 -4.16 -32.27
CA GLU A 160 -8.66 -4.45 -32.05
C GLU A 160 -9.04 -4.52 -30.56
N VAL A 161 -8.13 -4.95 -29.69
CA VAL A 161 -8.38 -5.01 -28.24
C VAL A 161 -8.40 -3.61 -27.65
N VAL A 162 -7.52 -2.74 -28.12
CA VAL A 162 -7.52 -1.32 -27.71
C VAL A 162 -8.85 -0.68 -28.14
N GLU A 163 -9.28 -0.92 -29.38
CA GLU A 163 -10.57 -0.44 -29.90
C GLU A 163 -11.76 -0.94 -29.06
N TYR A 164 -11.77 -2.22 -28.70
CA TYR A 164 -12.79 -2.80 -27.82
C TYR A 164 -12.87 -2.05 -26.48
N PHE A 165 -11.74 -1.83 -25.80
CA PHE A 165 -11.72 -1.13 -24.52
C PHE A 165 -12.04 0.36 -24.65
N ARG A 166 -11.66 1.01 -25.76
CA ARG A 166 -12.02 2.41 -26.03
C ARG A 166 -13.52 2.60 -26.17
N ASN A 167 -14.18 1.72 -26.92
CA ASN A 167 -15.64 1.76 -27.09
C ASN A 167 -16.39 1.38 -25.81
N LYS A 168 -15.86 0.44 -25.03
CA LYS A 168 -16.48 -0.01 -23.78
C LYS A 168 -16.28 0.97 -22.61
N TYR A 169 -15.14 1.65 -22.55
CA TYR A 169 -14.74 2.55 -21.46
C TYR A 169 -14.11 3.84 -22.02
N PRO A 170 -14.88 4.68 -22.74
CA PRO A 170 -14.36 5.90 -23.34
C PRO A 170 -13.88 6.85 -22.25
N ILE A 171 -12.83 7.63 -22.55
CA ILE A 171 -12.15 8.47 -21.55
C ILE A 171 -13.12 9.45 -20.84
N ASP A 172 -14.12 9.94 -21.57
CA ASP A 172 -15.16 10.85 -21.07
C ASP A 172 -16.14 10.20 -20.07
N SER A 173 -16.12 8.87 -19.91
CA SER A 173 -17.04 8.14 -19.02
C SER A 173 -16.67 8.19 -17.53
N LEU A 174 -15.48 8.70 -17.17
CA LEU A 174 -15.00 8.69 -15.79
C LEU A 174 -15.02 10.04 -15.07
N ASN A 175 -15.52 11.10 -15.71
CA ASN A 175 -15.58 12.43 -15.11
C ASN A 175 -16.17 12.36 -13.69
N ILE A 176 -15.50 12.98 -12.73
CA ILE A 176 -15.85 12.94 -11.32
C ILE A 176 -16.67 14.19 -11.03
N LEU A 177 -17.94 13.99 -10.66
CA LEU A 177 -18.78 15.01 -10.08
C LEU A 177 -18.42 15.15 -8.60
N VAL A 178 -18.18 16.40 -8.16
CA VAL A 178 -17.87 16.71 -6.77
C VAL A 178 -19.00 17.54 -6.19
N PHE A 179 -19.58 17.09 -5.08
CA PHE A 179 -20.67 17.78 -4.39
C PHE A 179 -20.22 18.21 -2.99
N ASP A 180 -20.76 19.30 -2.47
CA ASP A 180 -20.65 19.60 -1.04
C ASP A 180 -21.50 18.61 -0.23
N ASN A 181 -20.92 17.97 0.79
CA ASN A 181 -21.60 16.94 1.57
C ASN A 181 -22.71 17.49 2.49
N ARG A 182 -22.75 18.81 2.75
CA ARG A 182 -23.78 19.46 3.57
C ARG A 182 -24.89 20.03 2.71
N THR A 183 -24.56 20.84 1.70
CA THR A 183 -25.55 21.52 0.86
C THR A 183 -26.04 20.66 -0.31
N LEU A 184 -25.26 19.64 -0.69
CA LEU A 184 -25.46 18.82 -1.90
C LEU A 184 -25.34 19.61 -3.21
N GLU A 185 -24.79 20.82 -3.15
CA GLU A 185 -24.51 21.61 -4.35
C GLU A 185 -23.35 21.00 -5.13
N LEU A 186 -23.48 20.98 -6.46
CA LEU A 186 -22.41 20.56 -7.35
C LEU A 186 -21.29 21.62 -7.35
N LEU A 187 -20.09 21.22 -6.94
CA LEU A 187 -18.88 22.04 -6.91
C LEU A 187 -18.09 21.99 -8.23
N GLY A 188 -18.29 20.95 -9.04
CA GLY A 188 -17.72 20.85 -10.37
C GLY A 188 -17.64 19.43 -10.92
N GLU A 189 -17.21 19.34 -12.18
CA GLU A 189 -16.94 18.11 -12.92
C GLU A 189 -15.47 18.10 -13.34
N TYR A 190 -14.78 16.98 -13.10
CA TYR A 190 -13.33 16.88 -13.28
C TYR A 190 -12.94 15.59 -13.99
N GLU A 191 -12.01 15.64 -14.92
CA GLU A 191 -11.56 14.47 -15.70
C GLU A 191 -10.78 13.47 -14.83
N SER A 192 -10.07 13.97 -13.81
CA SER A 192 -9.28 13.14 -12.90
C SER A 192 -9.25 13.65 -11.47
N THR A 193 -8.78 12.80 -10.54
CA THR A 193 -8.51 13.22 -9.15
C THR A 193 -7.40 14.26 -9.05
N ASN A 194 -6.50 14.34 -10.03
CA ASN A 194 -5.46 15.36 -10.08
C ASN A 194 -6.04 16.73 -10.44
N ASP A 195 -7.07 16.77 -11.29
CA ASP A 195 -7.72 18.03 -11.67
C ASP A 195 -8.50 18.61 -10.50
N ILE A 196 -9.16 17.75 -9.71
CA ILE A 196 -9.82 18.14 -8.45
C ILE A 196 -8.82 18.80 -7.49
N ILE A 197 -7.63 18.21 -7.36
CA ILE A 197 -6.55 18.73 -6.51
C ILE A 197 -6.03 20.05 -7.06
N SER A 198 -5.75 20.10 -8.37
CA SER A 198 -5.20 21.29 -9.04
C SER A 198 -6.18 22.46 -9.01
N ALA A 199 -7.48 22.18 -9.04
CA ALA A 199 -8.55 23.16 -8.86
C ALA A 199 -8.72 23.64 -7.41
N GLY A 200 -7.97 23.09 -6.45
CA GLY A 200 -8.01 23.50 -5.05
C GLY A 200 -9.29 23.09 -4.31
N ILE A 201 -10.07 22.15 -4.86
CA ILE A 201 -11.33 21.70 -4.25
C ILE A 201 -11.06 20.92 -2.97
N VAL A 202 -9.92 20.23 -2.85
CA VAL A 202 -9.47 19.57 -1.62
C VAL A 202 -8.14 20.15 -1.14
N GLU A 203 -7.98 20.31 0.17
CA GLU A 203 -6.70 20.70 0.76
C GLU A 203 -5.74 19.50 0.72
N VAL A 204 -4.58 19.67 0.08
CA VAL A 204 -3.53 18.65 0.08
C VAL A 204 -2.61 18.87 1.28
N ARG A 205 -2.60 17.91 2.21
CA ARG A 205 -1.71 17.81 3.36
C ARG A 205 -0.54 16.84 3.13
N GLY A 206 -0.55 16.08 2.03
CA GLY A 206 0.59 15.27 1.59
C GLY A 206 0.32 14.38 0.38
N LYS A 207 1.32 13.57 -0.01
CA LYS A 207 1.27 12.69 -1.21
C LYS A 207 0.18 11.61 -1.17
N TYR A 208 -0.47 11.40 -0.03
CA TYR A 208 -1.50 10.37 0.21
C TYR A 208 -2.95 10.86 -0.01
N ASP A 209 -3.16 12.15 -0.31
CA ASP A 209 -4.52 12.69 -0.47
C ASP A 209 -5.19 12.25 -1.78
N GLN A 210 -4.42 12.03 -2.85
CA GLN A 210 -4.91 11.39 -4.09
C GLN A 210 -5.55 10.03 -3.81
N THR A 211 -4.89 9.21 -3.00
CA THR A 211 -5.38 7.89 -2.60
C THR A 211 -6.65 8.00 -1.73
N SER A 212 -6.83 9.12 -1.04
CA SER A 212 -7.98 9.39 -0.18
C SER A 212 -9.24 9.75 -0.98
N ILE A 213 -9.11 10.52 -2.09
CA ILE A 213 -10.24 10.78 -3.01
C ILE A 213 -10.68 9.47 -3.68
N SER A 214 -9.74 8.71 -4.25
CA SER A 214 -10.07 7.43 -4.88
C SER A 214 -10.73 6.45 -3.90
N ARG A 215 -10.29 6.45 -2.64
CA ARG A 215 -10.90 5.66 -1.57
C ARG A 215 -12.30 6.17 -1.21
N ALA A 216 -12.50 7.49 -1.16
CA ALA A 216 -13.80 8.09 -0.89
C ALA A 216 -14.84 7.65 -1.93
N ILE A 217 -14.49 7.71 -3.22
CA ILE A 217 -15.31 7.19 -4.33
C ILE A 217 -15.61 5.69 -4.13
N ALA A 218 -14.57 4.88 -3.96
CA ALA A 218 -14.73 3.42 -3.85
C ALA A 218 -15.53 2.97 -2.62
N THR A 219 -15.49 3.75 -1.54
CA THR A 219 -16.19 3.44 -0.29
C THR A 219 -17.53 4.14 -0.16
N LYS A 220 -17.94 4.94 -1.15
CA LYS A 220 -19.14 5.78 -1.10
C LYS A 220 -19.17 6.70 0.13
N LEU A 221 -18.01 7.27 0.48
CA LEU A 221 -17.85 8.15 1.63
C LEU A 221 -17.42 9.55 1.21
N SER A 222 -17.69 10.51 2.07
CA SER A 222 -17.21 11.87 1.92
C SER A 222 -15.74 11.99 2.36
N PHE A 223 -15.04 12.93 1.76
CA PHE A 223 -13.69 13.33 2.17
C PHE A 223 -13.60 14.85 2.18
N GLN A 224 -13.13 15.42 3.30
CA GLN A 224 -13.11 16.87 3.53
C GLN A 224 -14.43 17.59 3.21
N ASN A 225 -15.54 17.01 3.65
CA ASN A 225 -16.90 17.49 3.40
C ASN A 225 -17.30 17.54 1.91
N LYS A 226 -16.66 16.74 1.04
CA LYS A 226 -17.06 16.56 -0.36
C LYS A 226 -17.47 15.13 -0.63
N ILE A 227 -18.47 14.96 -1.48
CA ILE A 227 -18.88 13.69 -2.06
C ILE A 227 -18.33 13.62 -3.48
N PHE A 228 -17.76 12.47 -3.85
CA PHE A 228 -17.14 12.25 -5.16
C PHE A 228 -17.86 11.10 -5.86
N ILE A 229 -18.41 11.35 -7.05
CA ILE A 229 -19.20 10.38 -7.80
C ILE A 229 -18.70 10.37 -9.25
N HIS A 230 -18.39 9.20 -9.79
CA HIS A 230 -18.17 9.11 -11.23
C HIS A 230 -19.48 9.42 -11.94
N LYS A 231 -19.44 10.29 -12.95
CA LYS A 231 -20.60 10.77 -13.70
C LYS A 231 -21.46 9.66 -14.27
N LYS A 232 -20.84 8.55 -14.70
CA LYS A 232 -21.54 7.33 -15.14
C LYS A 232 -22.39 6.65 -14.06
N ASP A 233 -22.01 6.83 -12.79
CA ASP A 233 -22.66 6.23 -11.62
C ASP A 233 -23.63 7.22 -10.95
N TYR A 234 -23.71 8.46 -11.45
CA TYR A 234 -24.53 9.51 -10.85
C TYR A 234 -26.02 9.35 -11.17
N SER A 235 -26.82 9.37 -10.11
CA SER A 235 -28.25 9.70 -10.12
C SER A 235 -28.59 10.50 -8.86
N GLU A 236 -29.71 11.23 -8.85
CA GLU A 236 -30.17 11.92 -7.63
C GLU A 236 -30.41 10.94 -6.48
N GLU A 237 -30.90 9.74 -6.77
CA GLU A 237 -31.12 8.67 -5.79
C GLU A 237 -29.81 8.16 -5.21
N TYR A 238 -28.79 7.97 -6.05
CA TYR A 238 -27.45 7.56 -5.64
C TYR A 238 -26.78 8.61 -4.74
N LEU A 239 -26.92 9.89 -5.05
CA LEU A 239 -26.42 10.98 -4.20
C LEU A 239 -27.11 10.96 -2.82
N LYS A 240 -28.42 10.70 -2.76
CA LYS A 240 -29.17 10.57 -1.50
C LYS A 240 -28.72 9.37 -0.67
N GLU A 241 -28.47 8.21 -1.29
CA GLU A 241 -27.93 7.01 -0.64
C GLU A 241 -26.59 7.31 0.04
N ILE A 242 -25.66 7.91 -0.70
CA ILE A 242 -24.34 8.28 -0.18
C ILE A 242 -24.46 9.28 0.96
N THR A 243 -25.29 10.30 0.81
CA THR A 243 -25.50 11.33 1.84
C THR A 243 -26.03 10.71 3.14
N SER A 244 -26.98 9.78 3.06
CA SER A 244 -27.51 9.07 4.22
C SER A 244 -26.42 8.30 4.98
N ASN A 245 -25.60 7.53 4.27
CA ASN A 245 -24.46 6.80 4.84
C ASN A 245 -23.42 7.71 5.50
N ASN A 246 -23.22 8.92 4.96
CA ASN A 246 -22.30 9.91 5.52
C ASN A 246 -22.88 10.59 6.77
N ARG A 247 -24.18 10.92 6.77
CA ARG A 247 -24.86 11.50 7.95
C ARG A 247 -24.87 10.55 9.15
N GLN A 248 -25.08 9.25 8.93
CA GLN A 248 -25.03 8.25 10.00
C GLN A 248 -23.65 8.11 10.67
N ARG A 249 -22.59 8.69 10.08
CA ARG A 249 -21.22 8.70 10.62
C ARG A 249 -20.75 10.06 11.10
N GLN A 250 -21.55 11.10 10.90
CA GLN A 250 -21.23 12.46 11.32
C GLN A 250 -21.62 12.62 12.79
N ILE A 251 -20.64 12.46 13.67
CA ILE A 251 -20.82 12.78 15.08
C ILE A 251 -20.76 14.31 15.20
N ASP A 252 -21.90 14.93 15.39
CA ASP A 252 -22.00 16.38 15.63
C ASP A 252 -21.62 16.72 17.07
N TRP A 253 -21.95 15.83 18.00
CA TRP A 253 -21.57 15.96 19.41
C TRP A 253 -21.56 14.61 20.14
N ILE A 254 -20.87 14.58 21.27
CA ILE A 254 -20.75 13.44 22.16
C ILE A 254 -21.04 13.91 23.59
N ASP A 255 -22.05 13.32 24.21
CA ASP A 255 -22.27 13.48 25.65
C ASP A 255 -21.39 12.50 26.42
N VAL A 256 -20.75 13.00 27.47
CA VAL A 256 -19.90 12.22 28.36
C VAL A 256 -20.51 12.20 29.76
N TYR A 257 -20.56 11.02 30.33
CA TYR A 257 -21.04 10.74 31.68
C TYR A 257 -19.94 10.04 32.48
N ALA A 258 -19.99 10.18 33.81
CA ALA A 258 -19.19 9.38 34.73
C ALA A 258 -19.74 7.93 34.80
N GLU A 259 -18.94 7.03 35.37
CA GLU A 259 -19.27 5.61 35.52
C GLU A 259 -20.54 5.36 36.36
N ASP A 260 -20.86 6.27 37.28
CA ASP A 260 -22.08 6.26 38.08
C ASP A 260 -23.31 6.82 37.35
N GLY A 261 -23.15 7.24 36.09
CA GLY A 261 -24.21 7.82 35.26
C GLY A 261 -24.36 9.34 35.39
N GLN A 262 -23.55 10.02 36.20
CA GLN A 262 -23.63 11.48 36.31
C GLN A 262 -23.19 12.15 34.99
N TYR A 263 -24.01 13.07 34.47
CA TYR A 263 -23.65 13.86 33.30
C TYR A 263 -22.45 14.77 33.57
N ILE A 264 -21.46 14.76 32.68
CA ILE A 264 -20.27 15.61 32.77
C ILE A 264 -20.40 16.78 31.82
N LYS A 265 -20.37 16.53 30.51
CA LYS A 265 -20.29 17.58 29.47
C LYS A 265 -20.54 17.03 28.07
N ARG A 266 -21.05 17.88 27.19
CA ARG A 266 -21.13 17.67 25.74
C ARG A 266 -19.87 18.21 25.04
N PHE A 267 -19.32 17.42 24.14
CA PHE A 267 -18.17 17.77 23.31
C PHE A 267 -18.57 17.83 21.84
N SER A 268 -18.04 18.80 21.09
CA SER A 268 -18.28 18.92 19.64
C SER A 268 -17.33 18.05 18.82
N SER A 269 -16.28 17.49 19.45
CA SER A 269 -15.32 16.65 18.74
C SER A 269 -14.65 15.63 19.64
N ARG A 270 -14.23 14.50 19.04
CA ARG A 270 -13.35 13.52 19.71
C ARG A 270 -12.02 14.12 20.13
N LYS A 271 -11.56 15.20 19.47
CA LYS A 271 -10.31 15.88 19.80
C LYS A 271 -10.43 16.56 21.17
N GLU A 272 -11.50 17.32 21.41
CA GLU A 272 -11.73 17.97 22.70
C GLU A 272 -11.79 16.95 23.85
N ILE A 273 -12.46 15.80 23.64
CA ILE A 273 -12.49 14.71 24.63
C ILE A 273 -11.07 14.23 24.98
N ARG A 274 -10.20 14.07 23.98
CA ARG A 274 -8.81 13.65 24.23
C ARG A 274 -8.04 14.70 25.01
N ASP A 275 -8.20 15.97 24.61
CA ASP A 275 -7.44 17.08 25.16
C ASP A 275 -7.89 17.41 26.59
N GLU A 276 -9.19 17.33 26.89
CA GLU A 276 -9.75 17.62 28.23
C GLU A 276 -9.75 16.41 29.17
N LEU A 277 -10.08 15.20 28.69
CA LEU A 277 -10.22 14.00 29.53
C LEU A 277 -9.00 13.07 29.48
N GLY A 278 -7.97 13.40 28.71
CA GLY A 278 -6.75 12.59 28.60
C GLY A 278 -7.00 11.17 28.05
N LEU A 279 -8.05 11.01 27.24
CA LEU A 279 -8.36 9.77 26.55
C LEU A 279 -7.55 9.63 25.26
N THR A 280 -7.21 8.40 24.88
CA THR A 280 -6.62 8.11 23.57
C THR A 280 -7.70 7.93 22.50
N ALA A 281 -7.33 8.05 21.22
CA ALA A 281 -8.28 7.84 20.12
C ALA A 281 -8.89 6.43 20.13
N SER A 282 -8.09 5.41 20.45
CA SER A 282 -8.59 4.02 20.55
C SER A 282 -9.56 3.84 21.71
N GLN A 283 -9.31 4.50 22.84
CA GLN A 283 -10.20 4.48 24.00
C GLN A 283 -11.57 5.06 23.67
N ILE A 284 -11.62 6.22 23.00
CA ILE A 284 -12.87 6.84 22.57
C ILE A 284 -13.62 5.94 21.57
N SER A 285 -12.92 5.42 20.54
CA SER A 285 -13.54 4.51 19.57
C SER A 285 -14.11 3.25 20.22
N ASN A 286 -13.40 2.67 21.18
CA ASN A 286 -13.86 1.47 21.86
C ASN A 286 -15.10 1.72 22.72
N GLY A 287 -15.14 2.84 23.46
CA GLY A 287 -16.30 3.21 24.29
C GLY A 287 -17.56 3.56 23.48
N LEU A 288 -17.40 4.00 22.23
CA LEU A 288 -18.51 4.33 21.34
C LEU A 288 -19.08 3.10 20.59
N TYR A 289 -18.21 2.22 20.10
CA TYR A 289 -18.59 1.26 19.06
C TYR A 289 -18.46 -0.22 19.42
N LEU A 290 -17.75 -0.60 20.49
CA LEU A 290 -17.64 -2.01 20.84
C LEU A 290 -18.92 -2.50 21.53
N PRO A 291 -19.37 -3.76 21.30
CA PRO A 291 -20.59 -4.30 21.90
C PRO A 291 -20.62 -4.24 23.43
N ASN A 292 -19.45 -4.35 24.06
CA ASN A 292 -19.28 -4.32 25.52
C ASN A 292 -18.95 -2.90 26.04
N GLN A 293 -19.14 -1.86 25.21
CA GLN A 293 -18.93 -0.42 25.43
C GLN A 293 -18.14 -0.07 26.71
N VAL A 294 -16.88 -0.49 26.78
CA VAL A 294 -16.13 -0.51 28.04
C VAL A 294 -16.10 0.89 28.64
N VAL A 295 -16.44 1.00 29.93
CA VAL A 295 -16.19 2.19 30.74
C VAL A 295 -14.73 2.58 30.53
N THR A 296 -14.52 3.68 29.83
CA THR A 296 -13.21 4.02 29.31
C THR A 296 -12.55 4.96 30.31
N LYS A 297 -11.75 4.42 31.23
CA LYS A 297 -11.19 5.17 32.38
C LYS A 297 -12.27 5.88 33.22
N GLY A 298 -13.40 5.24 33.48
CA GLY A 298 -14.47 5.82 34.30
C GLY A 298 -15.47 6.70 33.53
N PHE A 299 -15.41 6.73 32.19
CA PHE A 299 -16.32 7.52 31.36
C PHE A 299 -17.22 6.65 30.45
N ILE A 300 -18.44 7.12 30.28
CA ILE A 300 -19.45 6.58 29.34
C ILE A 300 -19.72 7.65 28.29
N LEU A 301 -19.67 7.28 27.01
CA LEU A 301 -19.78 8.21 25.88
C LEU A 301 -21.01 7.86 25.04
N ILE A 302 -21.84 8.85 24.68
CA ILE A 302 -23.02 8.68 23.82
C ILE A 302 -22.98 9.72 22.71
N THR A 303 -23.09 9.29 21.46
CA THR A 303 -23.11 10.18 20.28
C THR A 303 -24.52 10.71 19.99
N ASN A 304 -24.62 11.82 19.27
CA ASN A 304 -25.88 12.31 18.71
C ASN A 304 -26.65 11.22 17.95
N VAL A 305 -25.95 10.41 17.13
CA VAL A 305 -26.56 9.31 16.37
C VAL A 305 -27.19 8.26 17.30
N GLN A 306 -26.52 7.90 18.39
CA GLN A 306 -27.05 6.95 19.37
C GLN A 306 -28.26 7.53 20.11
N HIS A 307 -28.27 8.83 20.40
CA HIS A 307 -29.46 9.50 20.93
C HIS A 307 -30.64 9.47 19.95
N ASP A 308 -30.38 9.72 18.66
CA ASP A 308 -31.42 9.66 17.62
C ASP A 308 -31.97 8.23 17.44
N GLU A 309 -31.15 7.21 17.71
CA GLU A 309 -31.52 5.79 17.76
C GLU A 309 -32.19 5.37 19.09
N GLY A 310 -32.39 6.31 20.02
CA GLY A 310 -33.09 6.09 21.29
C GLY A 310 -32.23 5.52 22.43
N GLU A 311 -30.90 5.48 22.29
CA GLU A 311 -30.00 5.06 23.36
C GLU A 311 -29.99 6.12 24.49
N THR A 312 -30.34 5.69 25.71
CA THR A 312 -30.24 6.52 26.92
C THR A 312 -29.06 6.09 27.80
N ILE A 313 -28.67 6.92 28.77
CA ILE A 313 -27.61 6.55 29.72
C ILE A 313 -28.03 5.35 30.58
N GLU A 314 -29.30 5.25 30.94
CA GLU A 314 -29.86 4.13 31.71
C GLU A 314 -29.78 2.82 30.92
N ALA A 315 -30.20 2.83 29.64
CA ALA A 315 -30.11 1.67 28.76
C ALA A 315 -28.65 1.19 28.58
N LYS A 316 -27.73 2.15 28.50
CA LYS A 316 -26.29 1.87 28.38
C LYS A 316 -25.70 1.29 29.66
N LEU A 317 -26.09 1.79 30.82
CA LEU A 317 -25.69 1.26 32.13
C LEU A 317 -26.21 -0.17 32.36
N GLU A 318 -27.45 -0.46 31.97
CA GLU A 318 -28.04 -1.80 32.06
C GLU A 318 -27.28 -2.82 31.20
N LYS A 319 -26.93 -2.44 29.96
CA LYS A 319 -26.06 -3.24 29.09
C LYS A 319 -24.72 -3.52 29.75
N LEU A 320 -24.06 -2.51 30.33
CA LEU A 320 -22.76 -2.68 30.99
C LEU A 320 -22.82 -3.63 32.20
N ALA A 321 -23.88 -3.52 33.01
CA ALA A 321 -24.11 -4.42 34.14
C ALA A 321 -24.23 -5.88 33.68
N SER A 322 -24.97 -6.13 32.58
CA SER A 322 -25.15 -7.48 32.03
C SER A 322 -23.84 -8.16 31.59
N PHE A 323 -22.86 -7.38 31.10
CA PHE A 323 -21.56 -7.93 30.69
C PHE A 323 -20.64 -8.28 31.86
N SER A 324 -20.82 -7.66 33.04
CA SER A 324 -19.99 -7.97 34.22
C SER A 324 -20.23 -9.37 34.77
N HIS A 325 -21.40 -9.96 34.50
CA HIS A 325 -21.83 -11.27 35.02
C HIS A 325 -21.44 -12.46 34.12
N THR A 326 -20.83 -12.22 32.95
CA THR A 326 -20.55 -13.28 31.95
C THR A 326 -19.12 -13.81 31.92
N SER A 327 -18.23 -13.35 32.81
CA SER A 327 -16.85 -13.89 32.84
C SER A 327 -16.84 -15.32 33.39
N PRO A 328 -16.41 -16.31 32.58
CA PRO A 328 -16.41 -17.71 33.00
C PRO A 328 -15.44 -17.93 34.17
N GLU A 329 -15.82 -18.78 35.13
CA GLU A 329 -14.93 -19.20 36.21
C GLU A 329 -13.72 -19.95 35.67
N PHE A 330 -12.59 -19.79 36.33
CA PHE A 330 -11.40 -20.57 36.06
C PHE A 330 -10.74 -21.04 37.35
N ALA A 331 -10.25 -22.28 37.31
CA ALA A 331 -9.47 -22.89 38.38
C ALA A 331 -8.01 -22.41 38.35
N VAL A 332 -7.48 -22.10 39.54
CA VAL A 332 -6.06 -21.86 39.78
C VAL A 332 -5.42 -23.17 40.25
N ILE A 333 -4.45 -23.69 39.50
CA ILE A 333 -3.91 -25.03 39.70
C ILE A 333 -2.39 -24.94 39.97
N LYS A 334 -1.89 -25.67 40.96
CA LYS A 334 -0.44 -25.79 41.24
C LYS A 334 -0.09 -27.25 41.53
N ASN A 335 0.96 -27.75 40.87
CA ASN A 335 1.40 -29.16 41.01
C ASN A 335 0.26 -30.18 40.83
N GLY A 336 -0.71 -29.88 39.97
CA GLY A 336 -1.86 -30.76 39.71
C GLY A 336 -3.05 -30.62 40.67
N ALA A 337 -2.93 -29.83 41.75
CA ALA A 337 -4.02 -29.56 42.68
C ALA A 337 -4.72 -28.24 42.36
N VAL A 338 -6.06 -28.23 42.36
CA VAL A 338 -6.88 -27.01 42.30
C VAL A 338 -6.80 -26.33 43.66
N LEU A 339 -6.41 -25.05 43.67
CA LEU A 339 -6.30 -24.25 44.89
C LEU A 339 -7.61 -23.48 45.16
N GLU A 340 -8.19 -22.88 44.12
CA GLU A 340 -9.45 -22.14 44.17
C GLU A 340 -9.97 -21.89 42.75
N THR A 341 -11.20 -21.38 42.66
CA THR A 341 -11.79 -20.86 41.42
C THR A 341 -11.99 -19.35 41.53
N LEU A 342 -11.74 -18.63 40.43
CA LEU A 342 -11.87 -17.18 40.33
C LEU A 342 -12.54 -16.80 39.01
N ARG A 343 -13.21 -15.65 38.98
CA ARG A 343 -13.77 -15.04 37.74
C ARG A 343 -12.91 -13.89 37.22
N ASN A 344 -12.16 -13.22 38.10
CA ASN A 344 -11.39 -12.03 37.78
C ASN A 344 -9.88 -12.33 37.65
N GLN A 345 -9.36 -12.21 36.42
CA GLN A 345 -7.94 -12.44 36.15
C GLN A 345 -7.00 -11.41 36.83
N GLN A 346 -7.45 -10.18 37.04
CA GLN A 346 -6.65 -9.15 37.72
C GLN A 346 -6.58 -9.39 39.23
N GLU A 347 -7.66 -9.85 39.85
CA GLU A 347 -7.66 -10.27 41.24
C GLU A 347 -6.71 -11.46 41.44
N CYS A 348 -6.80 -12.47 40.57
CA CYS A 348 -5.89 -13.61 40.57
C CYS A 348 -4.42 -13.17 40.44
N ALA A 349 -4.13 -12.26 39.50
CA ALA A 349 -2.80 -11.69 39.30
C ALA A 349 -2.25 -11.04 40.58
N LYS A 350 -3.06 -10.23 41.27
CA LYS A 350 -2.66 -9.59 42.54
C LYS A 350 -2.43 -10.62 43.64
N LYS A 351 -3.40 -11.54 43.84
CA LYS A 351 -3.38 -12.54 44.91
C LYS A 351 -2.17 -13.47 44.83
N TYR A 352 -1.81 -13.89 43.62
CA TYR A 352 -0.72 -14.82 43.38
C TYR A 352 0.60 -14.15 42.98
N ASN A 353 0.64 -12.81 42.95
CA ASN A 353 1.76 -12.00 42.49
C ASN A 353 2.26 -12.43 41.09
N LEU A 354 1.32 -12.48 40.13
CA LEU A 354 1.52 -12.88 38.74
C LEU A 354 1.14 -11.74 37.79
N HIS A 355 1.60 -11.80 36.54
CA HIS A 355 1.13 -10.89 35.50
C HIS A 355 -0.18 -11.39 34.88
N GLN A 356 -1.22 -10.54 34.89
CA GLN A 356 -2.54 -10.85 34.29
C GLN A 356 -2.43 -11.34 32.84
N SER A 357 -1.53 -10.76 32.04
CA SER A 357 -1.32 -11.15 30.65
C SER A 357 -0.88 -12.62 30.49
N ARG A 358 -0.14 -13.15 31.46
CA ARG A 358 0.29 -14.57 31.48
C ARG A 358 -0.87 -15.49 31.85
N ILE A 359 -1.73 -15.08 32.77
CA ILE A 359 -2.96 -15.79 33.13
C ILE A 359 -3.88 -15.89 31.90
N SER A 360 -4.12 -14.77 31.23
CA SER A 360 -4.94 -14.71 30.01
C SER A 360 -4.40 -15.60 28.89
N LEU A 361 -3.08 -15.63 28.70
CA LEU A 361 -2.42 -16.47 27.70
C LEU A 361 -2.60 -17.96 27.99
N ILE A 362 -2.44 -18.37 29.26
CA ILE A 362 -2.58 -19.77 29.67
C ILE A 362 -4.04 -20.22 29.52
N LEU A 363 -5.00 -19.41 29.95
CA LEU A 363 -6.43 -19.70 29.80
C LEU A 363 -6.84 -19.84 28.33
N ARG A 364 -6.32 -18.98 27.45
CA ARG A 364 -6.62 -19.04 26.01
C ARG A 364 -6.03 -20.26 25.32
N ASN A 365 -4.79 -20.61 25.65
CA ASN A 365 -4.06 -21.68 24.96
C ASN A 365 -4.26 -23.06 25.60
N GLY A 366 -4.82 -23.11 26.81
CA GLY A 366 -5.01 -24.33 27.60
C GLY A 366 -3.70 -25.01 28.05
N LYS A 367 -2.55 -24.36 27.86
CA LYS A 367 -1.21 -24.92 28.12
C LYS A 367 -0.24 -23.86 28.64
N GLY A 368 0.75 -24.30 29.41
CA GLY A 368 1.83 -23.47 29.96
C GLY A 368 1.61 -23.09 31.43
N THR A 369 2.66 -22.54 32.06
CA THR A 369 2.66 -22.16 33.48
C THR A 369 3.18 -20.74 33.69
N THR A 370 2.83 -20.13 34.82
CA THR A 370 3.43 -18.87 35.29
C THR A 370 3.54 -18.89 36.81
N GLY A 371 4.72 -18.63 37.37
CA GLY A 371 4.96 -18.76 38.81
C GLY A 371 4.70 -20.17 39.38
N GLY A 372 4.71 -21.20 38.54
CA GLY A 372 4.34 -22.57 38.91
C GLY A 372 2.83 -22.87 38.89
N TYR A 373 2.00 -21.91 38.49
CA TYR A 373 0.55 -22.07 38.37
C TYR A 373 0.12 -22.35 36.93
N THR A 374 -0.91 -23.17 36.75
CA THR A 374 -1.70 -23.32 35.54
C THR A 374 -3.13 -22.83 35.78
N PHE A 375 -3.85 -22.52 34.70
CA PHE A 375 -5.24 -22.05 34.78
C PHE A 375 -6.08 -22.75 33.73
N LYS A 376 -7.31 -23.09 34.09
CA LYS A 376 -8.29 -23.70 33.18
C LYS A 376 -9.67 -23.14 33.49
N TYR A 377 -10.45 -22.82 32.47
CA TYR A 377 -11.86 -22.52 32.69
C TYR A 377 -12.54 -23.73 33.34
N VAL A 378 -13.42 -23.46 34.29
CA VAL A 378 -14.32 -24.46 34.85
C VAL A 378 -15.36 -24.69 33.77
N ASP A 379 -15.47 -25.94 33.30
CA ASP A 379 -16.55 -26.31 32.40
C ASP A 379 -17.85 -26.16 33.18
N ASN A 380 -18.62 -25.12 32.87
CA ASN A 380 -20.02 -25.07 33.27
C ASN A 380 -20.73 -26.07 32.35
N GLU A 381 -20.87 -27.32 32.79
CA GLU A 381 -21.94 -28.18 32.27
C GLU A 381 -23.27 -27.57 32.73
N GLU A 382 -23.81 -26.63 31.97
CA GLU A 382 -25.24 -26.31 31.95
C GLU A 382 -25.60 -25.59 30.63
N GLU A 383 -26.50 -26.27 29.89
CA GLU A 383 -27.23 -25.97 28.64
C GLU A 383 -26.55 -26.18 27.28
#